data_AF-A0A7S0LXZ5-F1
#
_entry.id   AF-A0A7S0LXZ5-F1
#
_cell.length_a   1.000
_cell.length_b   1.000
_cell.length_c   1.000
_cell.angle_alpha   90.00
_cell.angle_beta   90.00
_cell.angle_gamma   90.00
#
_symmetry.space_group_name_H-M   'P 1'
#
loop_
_entity.id
_entity.type
_entity.pdbx_description
1 polymer ?
#
loop_
_entity_poly.entity_id
_entity_poly.type
_entity_poly.pdbx_seq_one_letter_code
_entity_poly.pdbx_strand_id
1 'polypeptide(L)'
;EMYVVRLVGAGFAMHQIRKMMGMALAVLHGSVPESVLTIARDGPFRVYCPLAPAESLLLRSADFWDAKRDEYHLPIPPAVKAAMGDYARDVLYPHVAELITTP
;
A
#
# COMPACT_ATOMS: atom_id res chain seq x y z
N GLU A 1 -6.54 -4.87 -17.03
CA GLU A 1 -7.43 -4.39 -15.93
C GLU A 1 -6.55 -3.91 -14.79
N MET A 2 -6.93 -2.85 -14.08
CA MET A 2 -6.16 -2.32 -12.94
C MET A 2 -6.86 -2.65 -11.63
N TYR A 3 -6.10 -3.08 -10.64
CA TYR A 3 -6.61 -3.40 -9.31
C TYR A 3 -6.02 -2.46 -8.26
N VAL A 4 -6.85 -2.04 -7.31
CA VAL A 4 -6.44 -1.20 -6.18
C VAL A 4 -6.36 -2.08 -4.93
N VAL A 5 -5.16 -2.24 -4.39
CA VAL A 5 -4.94 -2.92 -3.10
C VAL A 5 -4.88 -1.87 -1.99
N ARG A 6 -5.73 -2.02 -0.96
CA ARG A 6 -5.69 -1.15 0.22
C ARG A 6 -4.98 -1.86 1.36
N LEU A 7 -3.97 -1.19 1.91
CA LEU A 7 -3.22 -1.64 3.09
C LEU A 7 -3.46 -0.65 4.22
N VAL A 8 -3.79 -1.16 5.39
CA VAL A 8 -3.99 -0.39 6.62
C VAL A 8 -3.05 -0.96 7.67
N GLY A 9 -2.35 -0.09 8.39
CA GLY A 9 -1.42 -0.49 9.43
C GLY A 9 -1.12 0.69 10.35
N ALA A 10 -0.66 0.40 11.56
CA ALA A 10 -0.29 1.42 12.54
C ALA A 10 0.96 2.22 12.12
N GLY A 11 1.83 1.63 11.31
CA GLY A 11 3.01 2.27 10.77
C GLY A 11 3.71 1.38 9.75
N PHE A 12 4.50 1.99 8.88
CA PHE A 12 5.25 1.30 7.84
C PHE A 12 6.72 1.71 7.88
N ALA A 13 7.61 0.72 7.95
CA ALA A 13 9.04 0.95 7.77
C ALA A 13 9.37 1.31 6.31
N MET A 14 10.58 1.86 6.11
CA MET A 14 11.05 2.24 4.78
C MET A 14 10.97 1.04 3.80
N HIS A 15 10.31 1.29 2.67
CA HIS A 15 10.07 0.30 1.60
C HIS A 15 9.22 -0.91 2.00
N GLN A 16 8.63 -0.98 3.19
CA GLN A 16 7.91 -2.17 3.68
C GLN A 16 6.76 -2.55 2.74
N ILE A 17 5.88 -1.61 2.41
CA ILE A 17 4.74 -1.87 1.52
C ILE A 17 5.20 -2.36 0.15
N ARG A 18 6.21 -1.69 -0.43
CA ARG A 18 6.73 -2.03 -1.77
C ARG A 18 7.37 -3.42 -1.79
N LYS A 19 8.03 -3.84 -0.71
CA LYS A 19 8.56 -5.20 -0.54
C LYS A 19 7.46 -6.24 -0.35
N MET A 20 6.42 -5.92 0.44
CA MET A 20 5.27 -6.80 0.61
C MET A 20 4.58 -7.06 -0.74
N MET A 21 4.29 -6.00 -1.49
CA MET A 21 3.66 -6.12 -2.81
C MET A 21 4.57 -6.80 -3.83
N GLY A 22 5.85 -6.46 -3.88
CA GLY A 22 6.80 -7.09 -4.80
C GLY A 22 6.95 -8.59 -4.56
N MET A 23 6.99 -9.02 -3.29
CA MET A 23 7.03 -10.44 -2.96
C MET A 23 5.70 -11.14 -3.27
N ALA A 24 4.55 -10.53 -2.93
CA ALA A 24 3.24 -11.11 -3.25
C ALA A 24 3.06 -11.31 -4.76
N LEU A 25 3.46 -10.33 -5.57
CA LEU A 25 3.44 -10.45 -7.03
C LEU A 25 4.40 -11.53 -7.53
N ALA A 26 5.61 -11.64 -6.97
CA ALA A 26 6.55 -12.68 -7.35
C ALA A 26 6.02 -14.10 -7.07
N VAL A 27 5.29 -14.29 -5.97
CA VAL A 27 4.58 -15.56 -5.67
C VAL A 27 3.44 -15.79 -6.65
N LEU A 28 2.59 -14.79 -6.88
CA LEU A 28 1.45 -14.89 -7.82
C LEU A 28 1.88 -15.20 -9.26
N HIS A 29 3.04 -14.70 -9.68
CA HIS A 29 3.62 -14.99 -10.99
C HIS A 29 4.38 -16.33 -11.05
N GLY A 30 4.51 -17.06 -9.94
CA GLY A 30 5.23 -18.33 -9.88
C GLY A 30 6.76 -18.20 -9.91
N SER A 31 7.30 -16.99 -9.76
CA SER A 31 8.75 -16.74 -9.73
C SER A 31 9.42 -17.28 -8.46
N VAL A 32 8.66 -17.36 -7.36
CA VAL A 32 9.09 -17.94 -6.07
C VAL A 32 7.95 -18.76 -5.46
N PRO A 33 8.24 -19.81 -4.68
CA PRO A 33 7.20 -20.60 -4.03
C PRO A 33 6.52 -19.82 -2.90
N GLU A 34 5.24 -20.09 -2.67
CA GLU A 34 4.46 -19.45 -1.60
C GLU A 34 5.07 -19.63 -0.20
N SER A 35 5.78 -20.74 0.03
CA SER A 35 6.50 -21.03 1.28
C SER A 35 7.51 -19.94 1.67
N VAL A 36 7.98 -19.14 0.72
CA VAL A 36 8.88 -18.01 0.97
C VAL A 36 8.24 -16.96 1.90
N LEU A 37 6.92 -16.80 1.88
CA LEU A 37 6.20 -15.86 2.73
C LEU A 37 6.28 -16.26 4.21
N THR A 38 6.07 -17.55 4.50
CA THR A 38 6.22 -18.11 5.84
C THR A 38 7.67 -18.03 6.31
N ILE A 39 8.63 -18.37 5.45
CA ILE A 39 10.07 -18.29 5.77
C ILE A 39 10.48 -16.84 6.08
N ALA A 40 10.00 -15.86 5.30
CA ALA A 40 10.32 -14.45 5.50
C ALA A 40 9.69 -13.85 6.76
N ARG A 41 8.54 -14.38 7.21
CA ARG A 41 7.82 -13.91 8.39
C ARG A 41 8.34 -14.54 9.68
N ASP A 42 8.49 -15.86 9.69
CA ASP A 42 8.72 -16.64 10.92
C ASP A 42 10.15 -17.18 11.02
N GLY A 43 10.88 -17.20 9.91
CA GLY A 43 12.22 -17.75 9.85
C GLY A 43 13.30 -16.74 10.25
N PRO A 44 14.48 -17.21 10.68
CA PRO A 44 15.63 -16.35 10.97
C PRO A 44 16.33 -15.83 9.69
N PHE A 45 15.85 -16.25 8.51
CA PHE A 45 16.50 -15.96 7.24
C PHE A 45 16.16 -14.57 6.72
N ARG A 46 17.18 -13.88 6.21
CA ARG A 46 16.98 -12.66 5.44
C ARG A 46 16.55 -13.02 4.02
N VAL A 47 15.25 -12.92 3.75
CA VAL A 47 14.69 -13.07 2.41
C VAL A 47 14.80 -11.74 1.67
N TYR A 48 15.37 -11.76 0.46
CA TYR A 48 15.42 -10.59 -0.42
C TYR A 48 14.08 -10.44 -1.16
N CYS A 49 13.27 -9.47 -0.75
CA CYS A 49 12.01 -9.17 -1.42
C CYS A 49 12.24 -8.25 -2.62
N PRO A 50 11.64 -8.55 -3.79
CA PRO A 50 11.56 -7.62 -4.90
C PRO A 50 10.90 -6.31 -4.46
N LEU A 51 11.36 -5.20 -5.01
CA LEU A 51 10.83 -3.88 -4.70
C LEU A 51 9.85 -3.46 -5.80
N ALA A 52 8.55 -3.42 -5.49
CA ALA A 52 7.57 -2.90 -6.43
C ALA A 52 7.88 -1.43 -6.80
N PRO A 53 7.49 -0.92 -7.98
CA PRO A 53 7.59 0.49 -8.33
C PRO A 53 6.90 1.40 -7.29
N ALA A 54 7.32 2.67 -7.19
CA ALA A 54 6.82 3.60 -6.17
C ALA A 54 5.61 4.43 -6.65
N GLU A 55 5.52 4.61 -7.97
CA GLU A 55 4.60 5.49 -8.68
C GLU A 55 3.13 5.13 -8.41
N SER A 56 2.85 3.86 -8.14
CA SER A 56 1.52 3.34 -7.84
C SER A 56 1.17 3.33 -6.34
N LEU A 57 2.10 3.66 -5.45
CA LEU A 57 1.88 3.66 -4.00
C LEU A 57 1.36 5.02 -3.54
N LEU A 58 0.09 5.06 -3.14
CA LEU A 58 -0.60 6.28 -2.73
C LEU A 58 -1.01 6.23 -1.25
N LEU A 59 -0.71 7.29 -0.50
CA LEU A 59 -1.26 7.47 0.85
C LEU A 59 -2.73 7.89 0.75
N ARG A 60 -3.65 7.00 1.13
CA ARG A 60 -5.10 7.26 1.02
C ARG A 60 -5.67 8.07 2.17
N SER A 61 -5.22 7.77 3.39
CA SER A 61 -5.65 8.35 4.64
C SER A 61 -4.58 8.12 5.70
N ALA A 62 -4.62 8.92 6.75
CA ALA A 62 -3.82 8.74 7.96
C ALA A 62 -4.71 9.03 9.16
N ASP A 63 -4.56 8.24 10.20
CA ASP A 63 -5.16 8.49 11.49
C ASP A 63 -4.05 8.77 12.49
N PHE A 64 -4.33 9.62 13.48
CA PHE A 64 -3.40 9.95 14.54
C PHE A 64 -3.92 9.41 15.86
N TRP A 65 -2.99 8.98 16.72
CA TRP A 65 -3.34 8.52 18.05
C TRP A 65 -3.94 9.65 18.89
N ASP A 66 -5.20 9.48 19.32
CA ASP A 66 -5.87 10.37 20.26
C ASP A 66 -5.81 9.76 21.66
N ALA A 67 -4.85 10.24 22.47
CA ALA A 67 -4.66 9.75 23.84
C ALA A 67 -5.87 9.97 24.76
N LYS A 68 -6.79 10.90 24.42
CA LYS A 68 -8.01 11.12 25.23
C LYS A 68 -9.08 10.08 24.92
N ARG A 69 -9.10 9.55 23.71
CA ARG A 69 -10.07 8.56 23.23
C ARG A 69 -9.52 7.14 23.22
N ASP A 70 -8.21 6.98 23.44
CA ASP A 70 -7.51 5.70 23.37
C ASP A 70 -7.69 4.99 22.02
N GLU A 71 -7.77 5.78 20.95
CA GLU A 71 -7.98 5.27 19.58
C GLU A 71 -7.26 6.12 18.53
N TYR A 72 -7.09 5.56 17.33
CA TYR A 72 -6.66 6.30 16.16
C TYR A 72 -7.84 7.08 15.58
N HIS A 73 -7.76 8.41 15.60
CA HIS A 73 -8.83 9.27 15.10
C HIS A 73 -8.26 10.56 14.51
N LEU A 74 -8.45 10.75 13.19
CA LEU A 74 -8.35 12.07 12.57
C LEU A 74 -9.75 12.56 12.18
N PRO A 75 -10.30 13.61 12.81
CA PRO A 75 -11.61 14.13 12.45
C PRO A 75 -11.54 14.80 11.07
N ILE A 76 -12.12 14.15 10.06
CA ILE A 76 -12.22 14.69 8.71
C ILE A 76 -13.68 15.12 8.45
N PRO A 77 -13.95 16.41 8.16
CA PRO A 77 -15.29 16.87 7.82
C PRO A 77 -15.87 16.08 6.62
N PRO A 78 -17.17 15.72 6.61
CA PRO A 78 -17.76 14.92 5.54
C PRO A 78 -17.54 15.49 4.14
N ALA A 79 -17.61 16.82 3.99
CA ALA A 79 -17.35 17.50 2.72
C ALA A 79 -15.91 17.31 2.23
N VAL A 80 -14.93 17.35 3.15
CA VAL A 80 -13.51 17.11 2.82
C VAL A 80 -13.30 15.65 2.43
N LYS A 81 -13.92 14.71 3.16
CA LYS A 81 -13.85 13.28 2.83
C LYS A 81 -14.42 12.98 1.44
N ALA A 82 -15.52 13.64 1.06
CA ALA A 82 -16.08 13.56 -0.28
C ALA A 82 -15.10 14.10 -1.34
N ALA A 83 -14.60 15.33 -1.15
CA ALA A 83 -13.64 15.95 -2.05
C ALA A 83 -12.35 15.13 -2.23
N MET A 84 -11.83 14.51 -1.17
CA MET A 84 -10.70 13.58 -1.25
C MET A 84 -11.02 12.35 -2.10
N GLY A 85 -12.25 11.84 -2.02
CA GLY A 85 -12.72 10.72 -2.82
C GLY A 85 -12.84 11.08 -4.30
N ASP A 86 -13.42 12.25 -4.58
CA ASP A 86 -13.60 12.77 -5.93
C ASP A 86 -12.23 13.02 -6.58
N TYR A 87 -11.33 13.73 -5.90
CA TYR A 87 -9.96 13.95 -6.38
C TYR A 87 -9.20 12.65 -6.66
N ALA A 88 -9.33 11.66 -5.77
CA ALA A 88 -8.67 10.36 -5.98
C ALA A 88 -9.16 9.67 -7.26
N ARG A 89 -10.48 9.69 -7.53
CA ARG A 89 -11.07 9.03 -8.69
C ARG A 89 -10.87 9.80 -9.98
N ASP A 90 -11.05 11.12 -9.94
CA ASP A 90 -11.18 11.94 -11.14
C ASP A 90 -9.83 12.49 -11.62
N VAL A 91 -8.83 12.55 -10.73
CA VAL A 91 -7.51 13.12 -11.02
C VAL A 91 -6.39 12.12 -10.75
N LEU A 92 -6.31 11.58 -9.53
CA LEU A 92 -5.14 10.83 -9.09
C LEU A 92 -5.01 9.47 -9.78
N TYR A 93 -6.07 8.66 -9.80
CA TYR A 93 -6.02 7.33 -10.42
C TYR A 93 -5.78 7.38 -11.94
N PRO A 94 -6.43 8.26 -12.72
CA PRO A 94 -6.11 8.42 -14.15
C PRO A 94 -4.66 8.82 -14.38
N HIS A 95 -4.13 9.75 -13.58
CA HIS A 95 -2.74 10.18 -13.71
C HIS A 95 -1.74 9.05 -13.41
N VAL A 96 -1.96 8.28 -12.34
CA VAL A 96 -1.11 7.12 -12.03
C VAL A 96 -1.23 6.05 -13.11
N ALA A 97 -2.43 5.81 -13.64
CA ALA A 97 -2.66 4.86 -14.73
C ALA A 97 -1.85 5.24 -15.98
N GLU A 98 -1.80 6.53 -16.34
CA GLU A 98 -0.98 7.05 -17.43
C GLU A 98 0.53 6.83 -17.14
N LEU A 99 1.00 7.18 -15.94
CA LEU A 99 2.40 7.00 -15.56
C LEU A 99 2.88 5.55 -15.67
N ILE A 100 2.05 4.58 -15.27
CA ILE A 100 2.43 3.16 -15.30
C ILE A 100 2.22 2.46 -16.65
N THR A 101 1.49 3.11 -17.58
CA THR A 101 1.25 2.58 -18.93
C THR A 101 2.13 3.24 -20.00
N THR A 102 2.73 4.38 -19.69
CA THR A 102 3.71 5.03 -20.55
C THR A 102 5.03 4.23 -20.52
N PRO A 103 5.59 3.84 -21.69
CA PRO A 103 6.81 3.02 -21.76
C PRO A 103 8.06 3.67 -21.18
#